data_AF-A0A2E0S032-F1
#
_entry.id   AF-A0A2E0S032-F1
#
_cell.length_a   1.000
_cell.length_b   1.000
_cell.length_c   1.000
_cell.angle_alpha   90.00
_cell.angle_beta   90.00
_cell.angle_gamma   90.00
#
_symmetry.space_group_name_H-M   'P 1'
#
loop_
_entity.id
_entity.type
_entity.pdbx_description
1 polymer ?
#
loop_
_entity_poly.entity_id
_entity_poly.type
_entity_poly.pdbx_seq_one_letter_code
_entity_poly.pdbx_strand_id
1 'polypeptide(L)'
;MKTILKILFLGLLIISTVFCSNESQETDTDTVDQSESMAGDSQSQANGDASDRDLGSFSDGANMTDARMDFVSLVLGNGDVVATGGRGRGMTQRPPRLATAEVFEVATGEWKSVNEMSSKREIHCGVTLSDGRAMIIGGADERRVNLKTTEILDSSSGEWIKGPKMKK
;
A
#
# COMPACT_ATOMS: atom_id res chain seq x y z
N MET A 1 52.44 -0.51 17.23
CA MET A 1 52.31 -1.32 18.46
C MET A 1 50.83 -1.34 18.80
N LYS A 2 49.97 -2.17 18.17
CA LYS A 2 49.92 -3.64 18.15
C LYS A 2 50.02 -4.24 19.56
N THR A 3 49.01 -5.09 19.86
CA THR A 3 48.93 -6.12 20.91
C THR A 3 48.89 -5.55 22.33
N ILE A 4 47.87 -5.80 23.15
CA ILE A 4 47.68 -7.01 23.98
C ILE A 4 46.40 -6.69 24.81
N LEU A 5 45.48 -7.56 25.24
CA LEU A 5 45.19 -8.97 25.07
C LEU A 5 44.13 -9.31 26.15
N LYS A 6 43.02 -9.94 25.76
CA LYS A 6 42.25 -10.98 26.48
C LYS A 6 41.72 -10.73 27.91
N ILE A 7 40.40 -10.56 27.97
CA ILE A 7 39.48 -11.23 28.93
C ILE A 7 38.21 -11.50 28.06
N LEU A 8 37.85 -12.65 27.46
CA LEU A 8 37.77 -14.09 27.85
C LEU A 8 37.16 -14.21 29.25
N PHE A 9 35.92 -14.63 29.51
CA PHE A 9 34.95 -15.59 28.96
C PHE A 9 33.57 -15.11 29.50
N LEU A 10 32.37 -15.35 28.96
CA LEU A 10 31.65 -16.62 28.84
C LEU A 10 30.20 -16.25 28.46
N GLY A 11 29.58 -16.91 27.49
CA GLY A 11 28.16 -16.70 27.17
C GLY A 11 27.74 -17.31 25.84
N LEU A 12 27.99 -18.60 25.68
CA LEU A 12 27.54 -19.45 24.57
C LEU A 12 26.04 -19.78 24.73
N LEU A 13 25.33 -19.96 23.61
CA LEU A 13 24.08 -20.72 23.32
C LEU A 13 23.06 -19.85 22.55
N ILE A 14 22.43 -20.23 21.44
CA ILE A 14 22.41 -21.40 20.54
C ILE A 14 21.90 -20.86 19.20
N ILE A 15 22.58 -21.25 18.11
CA ILE A 15 22.05 -21.16 16.74
C ILE A 15 21.14 -22.36 16.55
N SER A 16 19.90 -22.13 16.12
CA SER A 16 19.04 -23.18 15.56
C SER A 16 18.29 -22.59 14.38
N THR A 17 18.89 -22.73 13.20
CA THR A 17 18.19 -22.68 11.92
C THR A 17 17.40 -23.98 11.81
N VAL A 18 16.07 -23.90 11.93
CA VAL A 18 15.20 -25.03 11.61
C VAL A 18 15.09 -25.10 10.09
N PHE A 19 15.91 -25.97 9.51
CA PHE A 19 15.64 -26.57 8.21
C PHE A 19 14.45 -27.52 8.38
N CYS A 20 13.33 -27.22 7.74
CA CYS A 20 12.25 -28.19 7.58
C CYS A 20 12.42 -28.82 6.19
N SER A 21 13.19 -29.91 6.12
CA SER A 21 13.10 -30.83 4.98
C SER A 21 11.81 -31.61 5.16
N ASN A 22 10.85 -31.43 4.26
CA ASN A 22 9.70 -32.33 4.19
C ASN A 22 10.03 -33.43 3.18
N GLU A 23 10.26 -34.62 3.71
CA GLU A 23 10.53 -35.85 2.99
C GLU A 23 9.20 -36.40 2.47
N SER A 24 9.09 -36.53 1.15
CA SER A 24 7.96 -37.17 0.49
C SER A 24 7.99 -38.67 0.75
N GLN A 25 6.92 -39.20 1.37
CA GLN A 25 6.60 -40.62 1.32
C GLN A 25 5.23 -40.80 0.67
N GLU A 26 5.24 -41.43 -0.50
CA GLU A 26 4.09 -42.05 -1.14
C GLU A 26 3.56 -43.19 -0.25
N THR A 27 2.24 -43.29 -0.13
CA THR A 27 1.58 -44.55 0.21
C THR A 27 0.41 -44.75 -0.74
N ASP A 28 0.60 -45.67 -1.68
CA ASP A 28 -0.48 -46.36 -2.39
C ASP A 28 -1.36 -47.09 -1.37
N THR A 29 -2.68 -47.11 -1.57
CA THR A 29 -3.48 -48.34 -1.60
C THR A 29 -4.94 -48.07 -1.96
N ASP A 30 -5.35 -48.75 -3.03
CA ASP A 30 -6.58 -49.52 -3.23
C ASP A 30 -7.95 -48.82 -3.34
N THR A 31 -8.41 -48.85 -4.59
CA THR A 31 -9.77 -48.91 -5.11
C THR A 31 -10.79 -49.68 -4.26
N VAL A 32 -11.94 -49.05 -4.01
CA VAL A 32 -13.26 -49.73 -3.97
C VAL A 32 -14.28 -48.88 -4.71
N ASP A 33 -14.80 -49.47 -5.78
CA ASP A 33 -15.96 -49.08 -6.57
C ASP A 33 -17.25 -49.42 -5.80
N GLN A 34 -18.26 -48.53 -5.78
CA GLN A 34 -19.67 -48.90 -5.96
C GLN A 34 -20.67 -47.71 -5.94
N SER A 35 -21.37 -47.60 -7.08
CA SER A 35 -22.79 -47.31 -7.27
C SER A 35 -23.39 -45.93 -6.94
N GLU A 36 -23.92 -45.31 -7.99
CA GLU A 36 -24.85 -44.18 -7.98
C GLU A 36 -26.18 -44.52 -7.29
N SER A 37 -26.74 -43.55 -6.55
CA SER A 37 -28.19 -43.46 -6.36
C SER A 37 -28.63 -41.99 -6.32
N MET A 38 -29.60 -41.65 -7.18
CA MET A 38 -30.22 -40.34 -7.23
C MET A 38 -31.27 -40.19 -6.12
N ALA A 39 -31.13 -39.16 -5.30
CA ALA A 39 -32.23 -38.52 -4.58
C ALA A 39 -31.94 -37.01 -4.51
N GLY A 40 -32.88 -36.21 -5.01
CA GLY A 40 -32.71 -34.79 -5.17
C GLY A 40 -32.89 -33.96 -3.89
N ASP A 41 -32.75 -32.67 -4.13
CA ASP A 41 -33.27 -31.53 -3.38
C ASP A 41 -32.40 -30.95 -2.26
N SER A 42 -31.53 -30.01 -2.65
CA SER A 42 -31.59 -28.60 -2.18
C SER A 42 -30.37 -27.86 -2.73
N GLN A 43 -30.59 -26.96 -3.69
CA GLN A 43 -29.59 -25.97 -4.09
C GLN A 43 -29.36 -25.01 -2.92
N SER A 44 -28.39 -25.32 -2.06
CA SER A 44 -27.79 -24.33 -1.16
C SER A 44 -26.92 -23.39 -1.99
N GLN A 45 -27.55 -22.39 -2.60
CA GLN A 45 -26.79 -21.32 -3.25
C GLN A 45 -26.09 -20.47 -2.16
N ALA A 46 -24.76 -20.44 -2.29
CA ALA A 46 -23.80 -19.55 -1.66
C ALA A 46 -23.48 -19.79 -0.17
N ASN A 47 -22.73 -20.87 0.09
CA ASN A 47 -21.63 -20.80 1.05
C ASN A 47 -20.33 -21.18 0.32
N GLY A 48 -19.88 -20.29 -0.57
CA GLY A 48 -18.52 -20.36 -1.08
C GLY A 48 -17.58 -20.02 0.06
N ASP A 49 -17.01 -21.06 0.66
CA ASP A 49 -16.00 -20.97 1.71
C ASP A 49 -14.91 -19.98 1.27
N ALA A 50 -14.64 -18.96 2.10
CA ALA A 50 -13.67 -17.92 1.77
C ALA A 50 -12.23 -18.45 1.71
N SER A 51 -12.03 -19.73 2.04
CA SER A 51 -10.76 -20.45 2.00
C SER A 51 -10.20 -20.70 0.59
N ASP A 52 -11.03 -20.62 -0.47
CA ASP A 52 -10.61 -20.84 -1.86
C ASP A 52 -10.26 -19.55 -2.63
N ARG A 53 -10.23 -18.39 -1.94
CA ARG A 53 -9.80 -17.14 -2.58
C ARG A 53 -8.28 -17.07 -2.61
N ASP A 54 -7.69 -17.31 -3.77
CA ASP A 54 -6.32 -16.89 -4.05
C ASP A 54 -6.26 -15.36 -4.02
N LEU A 55 -5.74 -14.82 -2.91
CA LEU A 55 -5.52 -13.38 -2.71
C LEU A 55 -4.19 -12.91 -3.31
N GLY A 56 -3.45 -13.81 -3.96
CA GLY A 56 -2.11 -13.58 -4.48
C GLY A 56 -1.05 -13.53 -3.39
N SER A 57 0.21 -13.43 -3.83
CA SER A 57 1.37 -13.16 -2.98
C SER A 57 1.86 -11.72 -3.21
N PHE A 58 2.47 -11.13 -2.19
CA PHE A 58 3.11 -9.83 -2.35
C PHE A 58 4.37 -9.95 -3.22
N SER A 59 4.52 -9.01 -4.14
CA SER A 59 5.75 -8.78 -4.91
C SER A 59 6.12 -7.30 -4.84
N ASP A 60 7.40 -7.01 -5.09
CA ASP A 60 7.87 -5.63 -5.15
C ASP A 60 7.26 -4.92 -6.36
N GLY A 61 6.62 -3.76 -6.11
CA GLY A 61 6.13 -2.86 -7.15
C GLY A 61 7.15 -1.79 -7.55
N ALA A 62 6.79 -0.96 -8.52
CA ALA A 62 7.60 0.21 -8.86
C ALA A 62 7.70 1.19 -7.68
N ASN A 63 8.86 1.84 -7.57
CA ASN A 63 9.10 2.85 -6.54
C ASN A 63 8.54 4.22 -6.96
N MET A 64 7.93 4.93 -6.02
CA MET A 64 7.71 6.37 -6.12
C MET A 64 9.04 7.12 -6.13
N THR A 65 9.07 8.28 -6.77
CA THR A 65 10.22 9.19 -6.79
C THR A 65 10.44 9.78 -5.40
N ASP A 66 9.36 10.23 -4.75
CA ASP A 66 9.41 10.72 -3.38
C ASP A 66 8.98 9.63 -2.40
N ALA A 67 9.90 9.20 -1.54
CA ALA A 67 9.53 8.41 -0.36
C ALA A 67 8.64 9.26 0.54
N ARG A 68 7.43 8.77 0.85
CA ARG A 68 6.40 9.50 1.59
C ARG A 68 5.74 8.66 2.68
N MET A 69 5.38 9.31 3.79
CA MET A 69 4.47 8.79 4.83
C MET A 69 3.44 9.86 5.20
N ASP A 70 2.34 9.52 5.88
CA ASP A 70 1.22 10.45 6.17
C ASP A 70 0.62 11.12 4.92
N PHE A 71 0.73 10.43 3.78
CA PHE A 71 0.16 10.81 2.50
C PHE A 71 -1.24 10.19 2.33
N VAL A 72 -1.96 10.61 1.30
CA VAL A 72 -3.23 9.98 0.90
C VAL A 72 -3.07 9.32 -0.46
N SER A 73 -3.60 8.10 -0.60
CA SER A 73 -3.71 7.36 -1.85
C SER A 73 -5.17 7.21 -2.27
N LEU A 74 -5.49 7.43 -3.55
CA LEU A 74 -6.85 7.35 -4.10
C LEU A 74 -6.85 6.69 -5.47
N VAL A 75 -7.88 5.89 -5.76
CA VAL A 75 -8.13 5.37 -7.12
C VAL A 75 -8.87 6.45 -7.93
N LEU A 76 -8.39 6.76 -9.13
CA LEU A 76 -8.97 7.71 -10.07
C LEU A 76 -10.03 7.02 -10.95
N GLY A 77 -10.87 7.82 -11.63
CA GLY A 77 -11.95 7.30 -12.47
C GLY A 77 -11.49 6.43 -13.66
N ASN A 78 -10.22 6.53 -14.06
CA ASN A 78 -9.60 5.70 -15.08
C ASN A 78 -8.96 4.41 -14.53
N GLY A 79 -9.01 4.19 -13.21
CA GLY A 79 -8.43 3.02 -12.55
C GLY A 79 -7.00 3.21 -12.05
N ASP A 80 -6.33 4.30 -12.41
CA ASP A 80 -4.99 4.64 -11.90
C ASP A 80 -5.04 5.05 -10.43
N VAL A 81 -3.90 5.06 -9.76
CA VAL A 81 -3.80 5.39 -8.33
C VAL A 81 -2.97 6.65 -8.14
N VAL A 82 -3.49 7.66 -7.45
CA VAL A 82 -2.73 8.86 -7.10
C VAL A 82 -2.28 8.82 -5.64
N ALA A 83 -1.00 9.10 -5.39
CA ALA A 83 -0.43 9.36 -4.08
C ALA A 83 -0.12 10.86 -3.92
N THR A 84 -0.58 11.48 -2.83
CA THR A 84 -0.56 12.95 -2.67
C THR A 84 0.08 13.38 -1.35
N GLY A 85 1.04 14.31 -1.42
CA GLY A 85 1.64 14.94 -0.24
C GLY A 85 2.31 13.97 0.73
N GLY A 86 2.16 14.26 2.02
CA GLY A 86 2.80 13.54 3.12
C GLY A 86 4.13 14.17 3.54
N ARG A 87 4.87 13.39 4.33
CA ARG A 87 6.22 13.69 4.80
C ARG A 87 7.24 12.91 3.98
N GLY A 88 8.18 13.65 3.39
CA GLY A 88 9.29 13.10 2.63
C GLY A 88 10.37 12.47 3.53
N ARG A 89 11.38 11.88 2.90
CA ARG A 89 12.58 11.39 3.60
C ARG A 89 13.34 12.54 4.28
N GLY A 90 13.68 12.39 5.55
CA GLY A 90 14.54 13.33 6.26
C GLY A 90 14.97 12.79 7.63
N MET A 91 16.26 12.90 7.95
CA MET A 91 16.82 12.48 9.24
C MET A 91 16.73 13.57 10.33
N THR A 92 16.00 14.65 10.04
CA THR A 92 15.82 15.76 10.98
C THR A 92 14.62 15.48 11.88
N GLN A 93 14.52 16.22 13.00
CA GLN A 93 13.32 16.23 13.84
C GLN A 93 12.06 16.71 13.11
N ARG A 94 12.21 17.26 11.88
CA ARG A 94 11.13 17.81 11.06
C ARG A 94 11.36 17.42 9.59
N PRO A 95 10.98 16.19 9.19
CA PRO A 95 11.06 15.78 7.79
C PRO A 95 10.27 16.74 6.88
N PRO A 96 10.68 16.90 5.61
CA PRO A 96 10.05 17.83 4.68
C PRO A 96 8.60 17.44 4.40
N ARG A 97 7.72 18.43 4.19
CA ARG A 97 6.33 18.18 3.78
C ARG A 97 6.25 18.34 2.27
N LEU A 98 5.54 17.43 1.63
CA LEU A 98 5.50 17.34 0.18
C LEU A 98 4.28 18.10 -0.35
N ALA A 99 4.51 18.87 -1.42
CA ALA A 99 3.47 19.35 -2.31
C ALA A 99 3.33 18.43 -3.54
N THR A 100 4.27 17.50 -3.72
CA THR A 100 4.30 16.58 -4.86
C THR A 100 3.19 15.54 -4.77
N ALA A 101 2.75 15.12 -5.95
CA ALA A 101 1.88 13.99 -6.14
C ALA A 101 2.39 13.14 -7.30
N GLU A 102 2.08 11.85 -7.24
CA GLU A 102 2.50 10.87 -8.24
C GLU A 102 1.30 9.98 -8.58
N VAL A 103 1.13 9.67 -9.86
CA VAL A 103 0.11 8.76 -10.36
C VAL A 103 0.79 7.46 -10.76
N PHE A 104 0.35 6.36 -10.18
CA PHE A 104 0.66 5.01 -10.63
C PHE A 104 -0.27 4.65 -11.79
N GLU A 105 0.31 4.57 -12.97
CA GLU A 105 -0.38 4.12 -14.18
C GLU A 105 -0.44 2.59 -14.18
N VAL A 106 -1.62 2.04 -13.95
CA VAL A 106 -1.80 0.58 -13.82
C VAL A 106 -1.41 -0.16 -15.10
N ALA A 107 -1.65 0.46 -16.26
CA ALA A 107 -1.35 -0.12 -17.56
C ALA A 107 0.15 -0.35 -17.82
N THR A 108 1.01 0.50 -17.25
CA THR A 108 2.47 0.44 -17.43
C THR A 108 3.18 -0.11 -16.20
N GLY A 109 2.54 -0.05 -15.04
CA GLY A 109 3.15 -0.41 -13.76
C GLY A 109 4.17 0.62 -13.29
N GLU A 110 4.07 1.87 -13.75
CA GLU A 110 5.04 2.94 -13.45
C GLU A 110 4.40 4.09 -12.65
N TRP A 111 5.20 4.73 -11.80
CA TRP A 111 4.83 5.99 -11.16
C TRP A 111 5.26 7.18 -12.02
N LYS A 112 4.38 8.15 -12.18
CA LYS A 112 4.68 9.43 -12.85
C LYS A 112 4.35 10.60 -11.95
N SER A 113 5.26 11.57 -11.87
CA SER A 113 4.99 12.83 -11.19
C SER A 113 3.96 13.66 -11.95
N VAL A 114 3.04 14.26 -11.22
CA VAL A 114 2.13 15.29 -11.73
C VAL A 114 2.51 16.64 -11.12
N ASN A 115 1.80 17.72 -11.49
CA ASN A 115 2.10 19.03 -10.95
C ASN A 115 1.92 19.06 -9.43
N GLU A 116 2.61 19.99 -8.78
CA GLU A 116 2.53 20.16 -7.34
C GLU A 116 1.22 20.83 -6.92
N MET A 117 0.72 20.44 -5.75
CA MET A 117 -0.36 21.13 -5.07
C MET A 117 0.09 22.55 -4.67
N SER A 118 -0.86 23.47 -4.54
CA SER A 118 -0.56 24.85 -4.12
C SER A 118 -0.07 24.96 -2.67
N SER A 119 -0.28 23.91 -1.87
CA SER A 119 0.21 23.83 -0.49
C SER A 119 0.81 22.46 -0.24
N LYS A 120 1.95 22.42 0.45
CA LYS A 120 2.44 21.19 1.08
C LYS A 120 1.40 20.70 2.08
N ARG A 121 1.11 19.40 2.09
CA ARG A 121 0.08 18.80 2.94
C ARG A 121 0.58 17.48 3.51
N GLU A 122 0.42 17.29 4.81
CA GLU A 122 0.47 15.98 5.46
C GLU A 122 -0.83 15.76 6.23
N ILE A 123 -1.10 14.49 6.59
CA ILE A 123 -2.25 14.10 7.43
C ILE A 123 -3.59 14.68 6.95
N HIS A 124 -3.72 14.92 5.65
CA HIS A 124 -4.96 15.36 5.01
C HIS A 124 -5.88 14.17 4.75
N CYS A 125 -7.13 14.48 4.40
CA CYS A 125 -8.06 13.48 3.88
C CYS A 125 -8.12 13.58 2.35
N GLY A 126 -8.64 12.54 1.71
CA GLY A 126 -8.96 12.60 0.29
C GLY A 126 -10.16 11.73 -0.06
N VAL A 127 -10.79 12.05 -1.18
CA VAL A 127 -11.95 11.35 -1.71
C VAL A 127 -11.92 11.38 -3.23
N THR A 128 -12.22 10.26 -3.86
CA THR A 128 -12.51 10.22 -5.29
C THR A 128 -13.94 10.70 -5.52
N LEU A 129 -14.10 11.72 -6.35
CA LEU A 129 -15.38 12.29 -6.72
C LEU A 129 -16.13 11.38 -7.70
N SER A 130 -17.45 11.57 -7.83
CA SER A 130 -18.28 10.78 -8.75
C SER A 130 -17.91 10.95 -10.23
N ASP A 131 -17.20 12.03 -10.58
CA ASP A 131 -16.68 12.28 -11.91
C ASP A 131 -15.26 11.69 -12.12
N GLY A 132 -14.73 10.95 -11.14
CA GLY A 132 -13.44 10.27 -11.24
C GLY A 132 -12.23 11.10 -10.82
N ARG A 133 -12.40 12.38 -10.46
CA ARG A 133 -11.30 13.23 -9.98
C ARG A 133 -10.97 12.96 -8.51
N ALA A 134 -9.74 13.24 -8.10
CA ALA A 134 -9.34 13.18 -6.69
C ALA A 134 -9.47 14.55 -6.02
N MET A 135 -10.20 14.64 -4.92
CA MET A 135 -10.21 15.82 -4.05
C MET A 135 -9.45 15.53 -2.75
N ILE A 136 -8.55 16.43 -2.39
CA ILE A 136 -7.84 16.42 -1.10
C ILE A 136 -8.37 17.52 -0.18
N ILE A 137 -8.41 17.26 1.12
CA ILE A 137 -9.09 18.08 2.10
C ILE A 137 -8.20 18.31 3.32
N GLY A 138 -7.90 19.58 3.59
CA GLY A 138 -7.26 20.00 4.84
C GLY A 138 -5.82 19.48 4.99
N GLY A 139 -5.53 18.93 6.18
CA GLY A 139 -4.18 18.53 6.59
C GLY A 139 -3.40 19.67 7.24
N ALA A 140 -2.10 19.47 7.39
CA ALA A 140 -1.16 20.45 7.92
C ALA A 140 -0.07 20.79 6.92
N ASP A 141 0.32 22.07 6.87
CA ASP A 141 1.39 22.53 5.99
C ASP A 141 2.80 22.31 6.58
N GLU A 142 3.81 22.79 5.87
CA GLU A 142 5.21 22.76 6.32
C GLU A 142 5.42 23.40 7.71
N ARG A 143 4.64 24.42 8.03
CA ARG A 143 4.66 25.14 9.31
C ARG A 143 3.79 24.48 10.38
N ARG A 144 3.10 23.37 10.06
CA ARG A 144 2.09 22.68 10.89
C ARG A 144 0.85 23.53 11.14
N VAL A 145 0.54 24.45 10.23
CA VAL A 145 -0.72 25.18 10.27
C VAL A 145 -1.80 24.30 9.65
N ASN A 146 -2.89 24.11 10.39
CA ASN A 146 -4.05 23.37 9.90
C ASN A 146 -4.65 24.10 8.70
N LEU A 147 -4.74 23.40 7.58
CA LEU A 147 -5.26 23.91 6.33
C LEU A 147 -6.78 23.78 6.33
N LYS A 148 -7.44 24.87 5.91
CA LYS A 148 -8.89 24.89 5.67
C LYS A 148 -9.26 24.83 4.18
N THR A 149 -8.29 24.44 3.35
CA THR A 149 -8.37 24.46 1.89
C THR A 149 -8.53 23.05 1.36
N THR A 150 -9.17 22.95 0.20
CA THR A 150 -9.28 21.72 -0.59
C THR A 150 -8.69 21.97 -1.97
N GLU A 151 -8.22 20.91 -2.63
CA GLU A 151 -7.72 20.95 -4.00
C GLU A 151 -8.23 19.71 -4.74
N ILE A 152 -8.45 19.84 -6.05
CA ILE A 152 -8.95 18.77 -6.91
C ILE A 152 -7.94 18.57 -8.02
N LEU A 153 -7.50 17.32 -8.22
CA LEU A 153 -6.66 16.93 -9.35
C LEU A 153 -7.54 16.76 -10.58
N ASP A 154 -7.25 17.51 -11.63
CA ASP A 154 -7.69 17.20 -12.98
C ASP A 154 -6.75 16.13 -13.56
N SER A 155 -7.18 14.87 -13.55
CA SER A 155 -6.38 13.74 -14.01
C SER A 155 -6.03 13.77 -15.49
N SER A 156 -6.76 14.54 -16.32
CA SER A 156 -6.48 14.65 -17.75
C SER A 156 -5.27 15.54 -18.05
N SER A 157 -5.03 16.54 -17.22
CA SER A 157 -3.94 17.51 -17.36
C SER A 157 -2.83 17.34 -16.32
N GLY A 158 -3.11 16.64 -15.22
CA GLY A 158 -2.21 16.56 -14.06
C GLY A 158 -2.20 17.84 -13.21
N GLU A 159 -3.11 18.79 -13.47
CA GLU A 159 -3.17 20.08 -12.80
C GLU A 159 -4.01 20.05 -11.51
N TRP A 160 -3.63 20.89 -10.54
CA TRP A 160 -4.39 21.08 -9.30
C TRP A 160 -5.25 22.33 -9.35
N ILE A 161 -6.55 22.14 -9.16
CA ILE A 161 -7.55 23.20 -9.11
C ILE A 161 -7.97 23.43 -7.67
N LYS A 162 -8.13 24.71 -7.26
CA LYS A 162 -8.69 25.05 -5.94
C LYS A 162 -10.10 24.47 -5.80
N GLY A 163 -10.31 23.67 -4.75
CA GLY A 163 -11.61 23.11 -4.43
C GLY A 163 -12.47 24.03 -3.56
N PRO A 164 -13.65 23.55 -3.14
CA PRO A 164 -14.55 24.27 -2.25
C PRO A 164 -13.90 24.68 -0.92
N LYS A 165 -14.25 25.87 -0.40
CA LYS A 165 -13.79 26.31 0.92
C LYS A 165 -14.55 25.59 2.02
N MET A 166 -13.85 25.06 3.03
CA MET A 166 -14.48 24.57 4.25
C MET A 166 -15.01 25.76 5.05
N LYS A 167 -16.30 25.71 5.40
CA LYS A 167 -16.93 26.70 6.30
C LYS A 167 -16.58 26.37 7.74
N LYS A 168 -16.44 27.41 8.56
CA LYS A 168 -16.36 27.29 10.02
C LYS A 168 -17.74 27.09 10.60
#